data_AF-A0A1G0KWV1-F1
#
_entry.id   AF-A0A1G0KWV1-F1
#
_cell.length_a   1.000
_cell.length_b   1.000
_cell.length_c   1.000
_cell.angle_alpha   90.00
_cell.angle_beta   90.00
_cell.angle_gamma   90.00
#
_symmetry.space_group_name_H-M   'P 1'
#
loop_
_entity.id
_entity.type
_entity.pdbx_description
1 polymer ?
#
loop_
_entity_poly.entity_id
_entity_poly.type
_entity_poly.pdbx_seq_one_letter_code
_entity_poly.pdbx_strand_id
1 'polypeptide(L)'
;MEAFFVLTKFYQLPKVEVIDDLKIILAFTGVINDDKFQLIETLNLVLYKNIDFVDALLCVKSKVYGLDLFSFDDRLNKRCL
;
A
#
# COMPACT_ATOMS: atom_id res chain seq x y z
N MET A 1 -0.95 -6.72 1.65
CA MET A 1 0.40 -6.93 2.22
C MET A 1 0.97 -8.28 1.83
N GLU A 2 0.39 -9.40 2.26
CA GLU A 2 0.98 -10.74 2.07
C GLU A 2 1.15 -11.13 0.61
N ALA A 3 0.11 -10.97 -0.22
CA ALA A 3 0.21 -11.25 -1.66
C ALA A 3 1.32 -10.43 -2.33
N PHE A 4 1.37 -9.12 -2.06
CA PHE A 4 2.43 -8.24 -2.57
C PHE A 4 3.82 -8.69 -2.10
N PHE A 5 3.96 -9.03 -0.81
CA PHE A 5 5.23 -9.49 -0.25
C PHE A 5 5.68 -10.80 -0.90
N VAL A 6 4.82 -11.80 -0.98
CA VAL A 6 5.15 -13.10 -1.58
C VAL A 6 5.54 -12.92 -3.05
N LEU A 7 4.75 -12.21 -3.84
CA LEU A 7 5.01 -12.01 -5.27
C LEU A 7 6.30 -11.23 -5.54
N THR A 8 6.62 -10.21 -4.73
CA THR A 8 7.80 -9.35 -4.96
C THR A 8 9.06 -9.79 -4.23
N LYS A 9 8.97 -10.39 -3.03
CA LYS A 9 10.13 -10.80 -2.23
C LYS A 9 10.50 -12.26 -2.43
N PHE A 10 9.50 -13.14 -2.45
CA PHE A 10 9.76 -14.57 -2.61
C PHE A 10 9.90 -14.93 -4.10
N TYR A 11 8.92 -14.54 -4.92
CA TYR A 11 8.94 -14.83 -6.37
C TYR A 11 9.70 -13.80 -7.21
N GLN A 12 10.10 -12.66 -6.63
CA GLN A 12 10.92 -11.65 -7.29
C GLN A 12 10.33 -11.10 -8.59
N LEU A 13 9.00 -11.09 -8.70
CA LEU A 13 8.31 -10.52 -9.86
C LEU A 13 8.47 -8.99 -9.91
N PRO A 14 8.39 -8.38 -11.11
CA PRO A 14 8.48 -6.94 -11.26
C PRO A 14 7.42 -6.22 -10.41
N LYS A 15 7.87 -5.31 -9.54
CA LYS A 15 7.00 -4.60 -8.59
C LYS A 15 5.83 -3.89 -9.29
N VAL A 16 6.09 -3.27 -10.44
CA VAL A 16 5.09 -2.52 -11.22
C VAL A 16 3.96 -3.45 -11.66
N GLU A 17 4.30 -4.57 -12.29
CA GLU A 17 3.34 -5.58 -12.77
C GLU A 17 2.50 -6.12 -11.62
N VAL A 18 3.14 -6.52 -10.51
CA VAL A 18 2.43 -7.01 -9.32
C VAL A 18 1.46 -5.96 -8.78
N ILE A 19 1.86 -4.70 -8.72
CA ILE A 19 1.01 -3.62 -8.21
C ILE A 19 -0.21 -3.41 -9.12
N ASP A 20 -0.01 -3.39 -10.44
CA ASP A 20 -1.08 -3.16 -11.39
C ASP A 20 -2.07 -4.33 -11.43
N ASP A 21 -1.58 -5.58 -11.40
CA ASP A 21 -2.42 -6.78 -11.32
C ASP A 21 -3.24 -6.82 -10.03
N LEU A 22 -2.63 -6.48 -8.88
CA LEU A 22 -3.34 -6.42 -7.61
C LEU A 22 -4.45 -5.36 -7.60
N LYS A 23 -4.24 -4.21 -8.26
CA LYS A 23 -5.29 -3.18 -8.42
C LYS A 23 -6.45 -3.71 -9.25
N ILE A 24 -6.16 -4.44 -10.34
CA ILE A 24 -7.19 -5.05 -11.20
C ILE A 24 -8.03 -6.05 -10.40
N ILE A 25 -7.37 -6.95 -9.65
CA ILE A 25 -8.05 -7.93 -8.80
C ILE A 25 -8.95 -7.22 -7.77
N LEU A 26 -8.45 -6.19 -7.10
CA LEU A 26 -9.24 -5.40 -6.15
C LEU A 26 -10.43 -4.70 -6.84
N ALA A 27 -10.30 -4.28 -8.10
CA ALA A 27 -11.36 -3.62 -8.86
C ALA A 27 -12.47 -4.56 -9.35
N PHE A 28 -12.29 -5.88 -9.29
CA PHE A 28 -13.33 -6.83 -9.70
C PHE A 28 -14.62 -6.67 -8.89
N THR A 29 -15.76 -6.71 -9.59
CA THR A 29 -17.09 -6.54 -9.02
C THR A 29 -17.41 -7.60 -7.96
N GLY A 30 -16.87 -8.81 -8.10
CA GLY A 30 -17.05 -9.92 -7.15
C GLY A 30 -16.16 -9.85 -5.90
N VAL A 31 -15.21 -8.91 -5.85
CA VAL A 31 -14.31 -8.74 -4.69
C VAL A 31 -14.90 -7.70 -3.74
N ILE A 32 -15.51 -8.19 -2.66
CA ILE A 32 -16.10 -7.37 -1.59
C ILE A 32 -15.02 -7.06 -0.55
N ASN A 33 -14.72 -5.77 -0.37
CA ASN A 33 -13.73 -5.29 0.60
C ASN A 33 -14.01 -3.81 0.91
N ASP A 34 -14.27 -3.50 2.18
CA ASP A 34 -14.59 -2.14 2.64
C ASP A 34 -13.36 -1.21 2.58
N ASP A 35 -12.14 -1.78 2.64
CA ASP A 35 -10.87 -1.07 2.58
C ASP A 35 -10.32 -0.93 1.15
N LYS A 36 -11.14 -1.17 0.11
CA LYS A 36 -10.70 -1.21 -1.30
C LYS A 36 -9.98 0.07 -1.73
N PHE A 37 -10.54 1.22 -1.40
CA PHE A 37 -9.97 2.52 -1.73
C PHE A 37 -8.60 2.71 -1.06
N GLN A 38 -8.51 2.40 0.24
CA GLN A 38 -7.31 2.52 1.04
C GLN A 38 -6.20 1.62 0.52
N LEU A 39 -6.52 0.40 0.10
CA LEU A 39 -5.57 -0.55 -0.48
C LEU A 39 -5.05 -0.10 -1.85
N ILE A 40 -5.91 0.45 -2.71
CA ILE A 40 -5.49 0.99 -4.01
C ILE A 40 -4.54 2.17 -3.81
N GLU A 41 -4.87 3.10 -2.91
CA GLU A 41 -4.00 4.23 -2.58
C GLU A 41 -2.68 3.80 -1.93
N THR A 42 -2.71 2.75 -1.12
CA THR A 42 -1.50 2.16 -0.53
C THR A 42 -0.59 1.62 -1.64
N LEU A 43 -1.14 0.87 -2.60
CA LEU A 43 -0.41 0.35 -3.74
C LEU A 43 0.17 1.46 -4.64
N ASN A 44 -0.58 2.56 -4.82
CA ASN A 44 -0.07 3.76 -5.51
C ASN A 44 1.14 4.36 -4.77
N LEU A 45 1.06 4.52 -3.45
CA LEU A 45 2.17 5.07 -2.66
C LEU A 45 3.42 4.17 -2.67
N VAL A 46 3.25 2.86 -2.60
CA VAL A 46 4.37 1.90 -2.72
C VAL A 46 5.10 2.06 -4.06
N LEU A 47 4.35 2.27 -5.14
CA LEU A 47 4.91 2.47 -6.48
C LEU A 47 5.67 3.80 -6.60
N TYR A 48 5.05 4.93 -6.22
CA TYR A 48 5.57 6.26 -6.50
C TYR A 48 6.56 6.79 -5.47
N LYS A 49 6.39 6.46 -4.18
CA LYS A 49 7.29 6.92 -3.10
C LYS A 49 8.33 5.89 -2.69
N ASN A 50 8.31 4.68 -3.29
CA ASN A 50 9.19 3.56 -2.95
C ASN A 50 9.30 3.30 -1.44
N ILE A 51 8.18 3.39 -0.73
CA ILE A 51 8.04 3.07 0.69
C ILE A 51 7.54 1.63 0.85
N ASP A 52 7.77 1.02 2.02
CA ASP A 52 7.25 -0.31 2.30
C ASP A 52 5.70 -0.29 2.30
N PHE A 53 5.08 -1.45 2.05
CA PHE A 53 3.63 -1.57 2.03
C PHE A 53 2.99 -1.16 3.35
N VAL A 54 3.59 -1.52 4.49
CA VAL A 54 3.04 -1.19 5.83
C VAL A 54 3.14 0.30 6.08
N ASP A 55 4.28 0.90 5.78
CA ASP A 55 4.50 2.35 5.86
C ASP A 55 3.49 3.13 5.00
N ALA A 56 3.30 2.68 3.75
CA ALA A 56 2.31 3.27 2.85
C ALA A 56 0.89 3.18 3.42
N LEU A 57 0.51 2.03 3.97
CA LEU A 57 -0.81 1.83 4.54
C LEU A 57 -1.05 2.77 5.73
N LEU A 58 -0.04 2.97 6.58
CA LEU A 58 -0.11 3.90 7.69
C LEU A 58 -0.26 5.35 7.21
N CYS A 59 0.48 5.76 6.17
CA CYS A 59 0.30 7.08 5.55
C CYS A 59 -1.14 7.27 5.03
N VAL A 60 -1.69 6.28 4.31
CA VAL A 60 -3.06 6.35 3.77
C VAL A 60 -4.08 6.46 4.89
N LYS A 61 -3.98 5.60 5.91
CA LYS A 61 -4.94 5.63 7.03
C LYS A 61 -4.87 6.94 7.80
N SER A 62 -3.67 7.42 8.13
CA SER A 62 -3.49 8.74 8.76
C SER A 62 -4.18 9.85 7.95
N LYS A 63 -3.98 9.87 6.63
CA LYS A 63 -4.60 10.87 5.74
C LYS A 63 -6.12 10.72 5.62
N VAL A 64 -6.64 9.50 5.45
CA VAL A 64 -8.08 9.22 5.26
C VAL A 64 -8.87 9.55 6.53
N TYR A 65 -8.32 9.27 7.70
CA TYR A 65 -9.00 9.48 8.98
C TYR A 65 -8.63 10.81 9.67
N GLY A 66 -7.73 11.61 9.07
CA GLY A 66 -7.26 12.86 9.66
C GLY A 66 -6.53 12.66 11.00
N LEU A 67 -5.81 11.55 11.14
CA LEU A 67 -5.10 11.18 12.37
C LEU A 67 -3.62 11.53 12.26
N ASP A 68 -3.03 11.96 13.37
CA ASP A 68 -1.58 12.12 13.45
C ASP A 68 -0.88 10.76 13.34
N LEU A 69 0.16 10.71 12.51
CA LEU A 69 1.00 9.52 12.40
C LEU A 69 2.09 9.57 13.47
N PHE A 70 2.12 8.55 14.33
CA PHE A 70 3.18 8.36 15.31
C PHE A 70 3.89 7.02 15.05
N SER A 71 5.20 7.09 14.79
CA SER A 71 6.07 5.93 14.62
C SER A 71 7.40 6.14 15.34
N PHE A 72 8.00 5.05 15.81
CA PHE A 72 9.39 5.06 16.29
C PHE A 72 10.41 5.11 15.15
N ASP A 73 10.00 4.86 13.91
CA ASP A 73 10.82 5.17 12.74
C ASP A 73 10.64 6.65 12.35
N ASP A 74 11.61 7.47 12.74
CA ASP A 74 11.67 8.90 12.41
C ASP A 74 11.58 9.19 10.91
N ARG A 75 11.95 8.24 10.05
CA ARG A 75 11.81 8.40 8.60
C ARG A 75 10.34 8.34 8.19
N LEU A 76 9.54 7.48 8.82
CA LEU A 76 8.12 7.36 8.52
C LEU A 76 7.36 8.64 8.92
N ASN A 77 7.67 9.20 10.08
CA ASN A 77 7.10 10.46 10.56
C ASN A 77 7.29 11.64 9.57
N LYS A 78 8.31 11.57 8.69
CA LYS A 78 8.64 12.61 7.70
C LYS A 78 8.18 12.29 6.27
N ARG A 79 7.91 11.02 5.95
CA ARG A 79 7.64 10.54 4.57
C ARG A 79 6.17 10.60 4.16
N CYS A 80 5.26 10.62 5.12
CA CYS A 80 3.81 10.63 4.87
C CYS A 80 3.23 12.02 4.56
N LEU A 81 4.07 13.07 4.55
CA LEU A 81 3.73 14.43 4.10
C LEU A 81 3.62 14.50 2.56
#